data_AF-A0A1Y5RPN1-F1
#
_entry.id   AF-A0A1Y5RPN1-F1
#
_cell.length_a   1.000
_cell.length_b   1.000
_cell.length_c   1.000
_cell.angle_alpha   90.00
_cell.angle_beta   90.00
_cell.angle_gamma   90.00
#
_symmetry.space_group_name_H-M   'P 1'
#
loop_
_entity.id
_entity.type
_entity.pdbx_description
1 polymer ?
#
loop_
_entity_poly.entity_id
_entity_poly.type
_entity_poly.pdbx_seq_one_letter_code
_entity_poly.pdbx_strand_id
1 'polypeptide(L)'
;MSEISEFEARITAALERIGRAVASADEQNVTAGQGGIATDDMVNEMGRLQEALDVERDTNAQLENRVRAIHEKQQSHVAALEAEVEALRQQLMSHDAEMQKMRSINSQLRENNTALRTVNIDAIGDPSLVNTALITELEALRVGRDADLAELNTILTDLRPFTDAAQKEEA
;
A
#
# COMPACT_ATOMS: atom_id res chain seq x y z
N MET A 1 43.24 -74.98 -9.52
CA MET A 1 44.40 -74.51 -10.31
C MET A 1 43.99 -73.69 -11.54
N SER A 2 42.85 -73.98 -12.20
CA SER A 2 42.36 -73.19 -13.36
C SER A 2 41.83 -71.78 -13.02
N GLU A 3 41.23 -71.60 -11.84
CA GLU A 3 40.66 -70.29 -11.47
C GLU A 3 41.75 -69.25 -11.19
N ILE A 4 42.89 -69.66 -10.64
CA ILE A 4 44.02 -68.76 -10.37
C ILE A 4 44.61 -68.22 -11.68
N SER A 5 44.79 -69.06 -12.70
CA SER A 5 45.25 -68.62 -14.02
C SER A 5 44.25 -67.69 -14.74
N GLU A 6 42.94 -67.88 -14.51
CA GLU A 6 41.91 -67.00 -15.05
C GLU A 6 41.93 -65.62 -14.37
N PHE A 7 42.12 -65.59 -13.05
CA PHE A 7 42.31 -64.34 -12.30
C PHE A 7 43.59 -63.61 -12.72
N GLU A 8 44.70 -64.32 -12.93
CA GLU A 8 45.96 -63.74 -13.42
C GLU A 8 45.81 -63.12 -14.82
N ALA A 9 45.15 -63.83 -15.75
CA ALA A 9 44.89 -63.30 -17.08
C ALA A 9 43.99 -62.04 -17.04
N ARG A 10 42.98 -62.04 -16.17
CA ARG A 10 42.06 -60.91 -16.00
C ARG A 10 42.73 -59.70 -15.33
N ILE A 11 43.60 -59.93 -14.35
CA ILE A 11 44.39 -58.88 -13.70
C ILE A 11 45.37 -58.27 -14.71
N THR A 12 46.05 -59.10 -15.50
CA THR A 12 47.00 -58.62 -16.52
C THR A 12 46.30 -57.75 -17.57
N ALA A 13 45.12 -58.19 -18.05
CA ALA A 13 44.30 -57.40 -18.97
C ALA A 13 43.78 -56.09 -18.34
N ALA A 14 43.42 -56.11 -17.05
CA ALA A 14 43.01 -54.91 -16.33
C ALA A 14 44.16 -53.91 -16.16
N LEU A 15 45.36 -54.39 -15.83
CA LEU A 15 46.57 -53.57 -15.69
C LEU A 15 46.99 -52.95 -17.02
N GLU A 16 46.90 -53.69 -18.13
CA GLU A 16 47.22 -53.15 -19.45
C GLU A 16 46.22 -52.06 -19.88
N ARG A 17 44.93 -52.25 -19.57
CA ARG A 17 43.89 -51.24 -19.80
C ARG A 17 44.09 -49.98 -18.95
N ILE A 18 44.51 -50.14 -17.69
CA ILE A 18 44.86 -49.01 -16.81
C ILE A 18 46.09 -48.30 -17.36
N GLY A 19 47.13 -49.03 -17.79
CA GLY A 19 48.33 -48.45 -18.39
C GLY A 19 48.01 -47.60 -19.63
N ARG A 20 47.13 -48.09 -20.51
CA ARG A 20 46.65 -47.32 -21.67
C ARG A 20 45.82 -46.10 -21.27
N ALA A 21 44.95 -46.22 -20.27
CA ALA A 21 44.14 -45.11 -19.78
C ALA A 21 45.00 -44.01 -19.10
N VAL A 22 46.05 -44.40 -18.39
CA VAL A 22 47.01 -43.48 -17.78
C VAL A 22 47.83 -42.79 -18.87
N ALA A 23 48.32 -43.52 -19.87
CA ALA A 23 49.04 -42.92 -21.00
C ALA A 23 48.17 -41.91 -21.77
N SER A 24 46.90 -42.23 -22.02
CA SER A 24 45.97 -41.28 -22.65
C SER A 24 45.67 -40.07 -21.77
N ALA A 25 45.56 -40.26 -20.45
CA ALA A 25 45.35 -39.17 -19.52
C ALA A 25 46.59 -38.26 -19.44
N ASP A 26 47.80 -38.82 -19.51
CA ASP A 26 49.05 -38.07 -19.54
C ASP A 26 49.19 -37.29 -20.85
N GLU A 27 48.86 -37.87 -22.01
CA GLU A 27 48.81 -37.15 -23.29
C GLU A 27 47.79 -36.00 -23.26
N GLN A 28 46.61 -36.22 -22.68
CA GLN A 28 45.62 -35.16 -22.47
C GLN A 28 46.10 -34.09 -21.48
N ASN A 29 46.86 -34.47 -20.46
CA ASN A 29 47.43 -33.55 -19.49
C ASN A 29 48.60 -32.75 -20.07
N VAL A 30 49.38 -33.31 -21.01
CA VAL A 30 50.41 -32.57 -21.76
C VAL A 30 49.78 -31.54 -22.69
N THR A 31 48.61 -31.84 -23.29
CA THR A 31 47.85 -30.83 -24.06
C THR A 31 47.16 -29.78 -23.19
N ALA A 32 46.86 -30.08 -21.92
CA ALA A 32 46.29 -29.14 -20.97
C ALA A 32 47.35 -28.36 -20.16
N GLY A 33 48.60 -28.84 -20.13
CA GLY A 33 49.69 -28.35 -19.28
C GLY A 33 50.59 -27.28 -19.91
N GLN A 34 50.37 -26.90 -21.16
CA GLN A 34 50.97 -25.68 -21.71
C GLN A 34 50.15 -24.49 -21.24
N GLY A 35 50.66 -23.82 -20.21
CA GLY A 35 50.13 -22.56 -19.68
C GLY A 35 49.74 -21.63 -20.83
N GLY A 36 48.45 -21.35 -20.91
CA GLY A 36 47.85 -20.52 -21.95
C GLY A 36 48.53 -19.16 -21.98
N ILE A 37 49.33 -18.95 -23.01
CA ILE A 37 49.54 -17.61 -23.54
C ILE A 37 48.14 -17.20 -23.99
N ALA A 38 47.52 -16.25 -23.29
CA ALA A 38 46.26 -15.67 -23.74
C ALA A 38 46.46 -15.26 -25.19
N THR A 39 45.71 -15.86 -26.12
CA THR A 39 45.75 -15.43 -27.51
C THR A 39 45.35 -13.95 -27.55
N ASP A 40 45.95 -13.16 -28.44
CA ASP A 40 45.64 -11.72 -28.56
C ASP A 40 44.13 -11.48 -28.69
N ASP A 41 43.41 -12.40 -29.34
CA ASP A 41 41.95 -12.39 -29.45
C ASP A 41 41.24 -12.50 -28.09
N MET A 42 41.74 -13.33 -27.17
CA MET A 42 41.16 -13.51 -25.84
C MET A 42 41.42 -12.29 -24.94
N VAL A 43 42.57 -11.63 -25.10
CA VAL A 43 42.90 -10.37 -24.40
C VAL A 43 42.00 -9.23 -24.89
N ASN A 44 41.76 -9.14 -26.20
CA ASN A 44 40.88 -8.14 -26.80
C ASN A 44 39.41 -8.33 -26.36
N GLU A 45 38.92 -9.57 -26.33
CA GLU A 45 37.57 -9.86 -25.87
C GLU A 45 37.39 -9.59 -24.38
N MET A 46 38.40 -9.90 -23.56
CA MET A 46 38.38 -9.58 -22.14
C MET A 46 38.31 -8.07 -21.90
N GLY A 47 39.05 -7.26 -22.69
CA GLY A 47 38.97 -5.81 -22.65
C GLY A 47 37.57 -5.27 -22.98
N ARG A 48 36.92 -5.81 -24.03
CA ARG A 48 35.55 -5.44 -24.40
C ARG A 48 34.51 -5.79 -23.34
N LEU A 49 34.62 -6.99 -22.76
CA LEU A 49 33.73 -7.43 -21.69
C LEU A 49 33.92 -6.57 -20.43
N GLN A 50 35.15 -6.16 -20.13
CA GLN A 50 35.44 -5.28 -19.01
C GLN A 50 34.82 -3.89 -19.21
N GLU A 51 34.97 -3.32 -20.40
CA GLU A 51 34.36 -2.02 -20.75
C GLU A 51 32.83 -2.09 -20.70
N ALA A 52 32.23 -3.16 -21.23
CA ALA A 52 30.79 -3.37 -21.16
C ALA A 52 30.28 -3.54 -19.71
N LEU A 53 31.06 -4.21 -18.86
CA LEU A 53 30.74 -4.37 -17.44
C LEU A 53 30.84 -3.05 -16.67
N ASP A 54 31.85 -2.23 -16.98
CA ASP A 54 32.01 -0.92 -16.34
C ASP A 54 30.87 0.04 -16.76
N VAL A 55 30.48 0.01 -18.04
CA VAL A 55 29.29 0.75 -18.52
C VAL A 55 28.02 0.26 -17.83
N GLU A 56 27.79 -1.05 -17.71
CA GLU A 56 26.61 -1.59 -17.02
C GLU A 56 26.59 -1.15 -15.55
N ARG A 57 27.72 -1.25 -14.84
CA ARG A 57 27.84 -0.80 -13.45
C ARG A 57 27.53 0.68 -13.28
N ASP A 58 28.02 1.53 -14.18
CA ASP A 58 27.73 2.96 -14.15
C ASP A 58 26.24 3.25 -14.37
N THR A 59 25.61 2.56 -15.34
CA THR A 59 24.16 2.71 -15.56
C THR A 59 23.34 2.20 -14.37
N ASN A 60 23.76 1.10 -13.76
CA ASN A 60 23.07 0.51 -12.61
C ASN A 60 23.18 1.45 -11.38
N ALA A 61 24.36 2.00 -11.12
CA ALA A 61 24.56 3.01 -10.07
C ALA A 61 23.68 4.26 -10.29
N GLN A 62 23.52 4.72 -11.53
CA GLN A 62 22.62 5.84 -11.85
C GLN A 62 21.14 5.49 -11.61
N LEU A 63 20.73 4.28 -11.97
CA LEU A 63 19.36 3.80 -11.75
C LEU A 63 19.06 3.64 -10.25
N GLU A 64 19.97 3.06 -9.47
CA GLU A 64 19.84 2.94 -8.02
C GLU A 64 19.70 4.31 -7.35
N ASN A 65 20.53 5.28 -7.75
CA ASN A 65 20.43 6.65 -7.25
C ASN A 65 19.10 7.31 -7.61
N ARG A 66 18.59 7.07 -8.83
CA ARG A 66 17.29 7.58 -9.26
C ARG A 66 16.14 6.93 -8.50
N VAL A 67 16.19 5.61 -8.28
CA VAL A 67 15.21 4.87 -7.48
C VAL A 67 15.20 5.38 -6.05
N ARG A 68 16.39 5.58 -5.43
CA ARG A 68 16.50 6.13 -4.09
C ARG A 68 15.88 7.53 -4.00
N ALA A 69 16.21 8.42 -4.94
CA ALA A 69 15.65 9.77 -4.96
C ALA A 69 14.12 9.80 -5.19
N ILE A 70 13.60 8.88 -6.01
CA ILE A 70 12.14 8.73 -6.17
C ILE A 70 11.52 8.23 -4.88
N HIS A 71 12.12 7.24 -4.23
CA HIS A 71 11.62 6.66 -3.00
C HIS A 71 11.58 7.68 -1.87
N GLU A 72 12.65 8.46 -1.67
CA GLU A 72 12.69 9.55 -0.69
C GLU A 72 11.62 10.60 -0.94
N LYS A 73 11.40 11.00 -2.20
CA LYS A 73 10.32 11.93 -2.57
C LYS A 73 8.95 11.35 -2.28
N GLN A 74 8.73 10.08 -2.61
CA GLN A 74 7.46 9.40 -2.37
C GLN A 74 7.19 9.25 -0.87
N GLN A 75 8.18 8.81 -0.08
CA GLN A 75 8.05 8.73 1.37
C GLN A 75 7.74 10.10 1.99
N SER A 76 8.45 11.15 1.56
CA SER A 76 8.17 12.51 2.02
C SER A 76 6.77 12.99 1.64
N HIS A 77 6.29 12.66 0.44
CA HIS A 77 4.96 13.05 0.00
C HIS A 77 3.86 12.29 0.74
N VAL A 78 4.04 10.98 0.94
CA VAL A 78 3.12 10.16 1.74
C VAL A 78 3.06 10.67 3.17
N ALA A 79 4.19 10.92 3.82
CA ALA A 79 4.22 11.46 5.17
C ALA A 79 3.53 12.83 5.28
N ALA A 80 3.70 13.70 4.27
CA ALA A 80 3.02 14.99 4.23
C ALA A 80 1.50 14.84 4.08
N LEU A 81 1.05 13.95 3.20
CA LEU A 81 -0.38 13.65 3.02
C LEU A 81 -1.00 13.01 4.26
N GLU A 82 -0.29 12.08 4.91
CA GLU A 82 -0.75 11.48 6.18
C GLU A 82 -0.92 12.53 7.27
N ALA A 83 0.03 13.47 7.39
CA ALA A 83 -0.08 14.58 8.33
C ALA A 83 -1.25 15.52 8.00
N GLU A 84 -1.48 15.82 6.73
CA GLU A 84 -2.61 16.65 6.28
C GLU A 84 -3.96 15.97 6.56
N VAL A 85 -4.08 14.67 6.29
CA VAL A 85 -5.28 13.89 6.59
C VAL A 85 -5.58 13.89 8.09
N GLU A 86 -4.56 13.71 8.92
CA GLU A 86 -4.73 13.75 10.38
C GLU A 86 -5.17 15.14 10.87
N ALA A 87 -4.57 16.20 10.32
CA ALA A 87 -4.98 17.57 10.64
C ALA A 87 -6.43 17.85 10.23
N LEU A 88 -6.84 17.42 9.04
CA LEU A 88 -8.22 17.56 8.56
C LEU A 88 -9.21 16.78 9.41
N ARG A 89 -8.86 15.57 9.87
CA ARG A 89 -9.70 14.79 10.79
C ARG A 89 -9.91 15.52 12.11
N GLN A 90 -8.86 16.09 12.69
CA GLN A 90 -8.97 16.85 13.94
C GLN A 90 -9.85 18.09 13.77
N GLN A 91 -9.72 18.80 12.64
CA GLN A 91 -10.57 19.94 12.32
C GLN A 91 -12.04 19.54 12.18
N LEU A 92 -12.34 18.43 11.50
CA LEU A 92 -13.71 17.91 11.38
C LEU A 92 -14.30 17.57 12.75
N MET A 93 -13.56 16.86 13.61
CA MET A 93 -14.03 16.54 14.95
C MET A 93 -14.31 17.80 15.79
N SER A 94 -13.47 18.83 15.66
CA SER A 94 -13.68 20.12 16.33
C SER A 94 -14.95 20.81 15.84
N HIS A 95 -15.15 20.87 14.52
CA HIS A 95 -16.33 21.50 13.93
C HIS A 95 -17.62 20.74 14.26
N ASP A 96 -17.59 19.41 14.31
CA ASP A 96 -18.74 18.61 14.74
C ASP A 96 -19.13 18.92 16.19
N ALA A 97 -18.14 19.04 17.08
CA ALA A 97 -18.38 19.43 18.48
C ALA A 97 -18.98 20.85 18.59
N GLU A 98 -18.47 21.80 17.80
CA GLU A 98 -19.02 23.17 17.73
C GLU A 98 -20.45 23.18 17.19
N MET A 99 -20.74 22.40 16.16
CA MET A 99 -22.07 22.25 15.57
C MET A 99 -23.06 21.66 16.56
N GLN A 100 -22.69 20.59 17.28
CA GLN A 100 -23.51 20.00 18.33
C GLN A 100 -23.79 20.99 19.46
N LYS A 101 -22.77 21.76 19.87
CA LYS A 101 -22.93 22.83 20.87
C LYS A 101 -23.89 23.91 20.38
N MET A 102 -23.77 24.36 19.13
CA MET A 102 -24.68 25.35 18.53
C MET A 102 -26.12 24.84 18.44
N ARG A 103 -26.32 23.56 18.08
CA ARG A 103 -27.64 22.92 18.09
C ARG A 103 -28.24 22.89 19.50
N SER A 104 -27.45 22.50 20.50
CA SER A 104 -27.88 22.49 21.91
C SER A 104 -28.27 23.89 22.40
N ILE A 105 -27.43 24.90 22.15
CA ILE A 105 -27.72 26.29 22.52
C ILE A 105 -28.98 26.80 21.82
N ASN A 106 -29.18 26.49 20.54
CA ASN A 106 -30.39 26.87 19.82
C ASN A 106 -31.65 26.20 20.40
N SER A 107 -31.57 24.92 20.79
CA SER A 107 -32.68 24.24 21.49
C SER A 107 -33.03 24.95 22.79
N GLN A 108 -32.02 25.25 23.62
CA GLN A 108 -32.22 25.99 24.87
C GLN A 108 -32.80 27.39 24.64
N LEU A 109 -32.36 28.10 23.60
CA LEU A 109 -32.91 29.41 23.24
C LEU A 109 -34.37 29.31 22.80
N ARG A 110 -34.74 28.27 22.04
CA ARG A 110 -36.12 28.01 21.64
C ARG A 110 -36.99 27.70 22.86
N GLU A 111 -36.55 26.82 23.74
CA GLU A 111 -37.24 26.50 24.99
C GLU A 111 -37.43 27.74 25.87
N ASN A 112 -36.38 28.55 26.06
CA ASN A 112 -36.46 29.80 26.79
C ASN A 112 -37.43 30.79 26.14
N ASN A 113 -37.44 30.90 24.80
CA ASN A 113 -38.36 31.79 24.11
C ASN A 113 -39.81 31.32 24.25
N THR A 114 -40.06 30.01 24.16
CA THR A 114 -41.39 29.43 24.41
C THR A 114 -41.84 29.71 25.85
N ALA A 115 -40.98 29.50 26.84
CA ALA A 115 -41.29 29.78 28.25
C ALA A 115 -41.56 31.28 28.51
N LEU A 116 -40.79 32.17 27.87
CA LEU A 116 -41.05 33.61 27.94
C LEU A 116 -42.38 33.98 27.27
N ARG A 117 -42.71 33.36 26.13
CA ARG A 117 -44.00 33.56 25.46
C ARG A 117 -45.16 33.08 26.32
N THR A 118 -45.09 31.91 26.94
CA THR A 118 -46.16 31.41 27.81
C THR A 118 -46.39 32.34 29.00
N VAL A 119 -45.33 32.78 29.69
CA VAL A 119 -45.44 33.75 30.79
C VAL A 119 -46.03 35.08 30.33
N ASN A 120 -45.67 35.53 29.12
CA ASN A 120 -46.18 36.79 28.58
C ASN A 120 -47.66 36.69 28.15
N ILE A 121 -48.09 35.53 27.66
CA ILE A 121 -49.50 35.24 27.34
C ILE A 121 -50.35 35.23 28.62
N ASP A 122 -49.84 34.60 29.68
CA ASP A 122 -50.51 34.54 30.98
C ASP A 122 -50.59 35.92 31.66
N ALA A 123 -49.65 36.82 31.36
CA ALA A 123 -49.62 38.17 31.90
C ALA A 123 -50.43 39.19 31.08
N ILE A 124 -50.39 39.16 29.73
CA ILE A 124 -51.05 40.11 28.81
C ILE A 124 -51.24 39.43 27.41
N GLY A 125 -52.25 38.58 27.22
CA GLY A 125 -52.40 37.79 25.99
C GLY A 125 -52.97 38.54 24.77
N ASP A 126 -52.12 38.90 23.80
CA ASP A 126 -52.54 39.25 22.43
C ASP A 126 -52.66 37.96 21.58
N PRO A 127 -53.85 37.58 21.09
CA PRO A 127 -54.07 36.38 20.28
C PRO A 127 -53.23 36.30 19.00
N SER A 128 -52.82 37.43 18.44
CA SER A 128 -52.02 37.47 17.21
C SER A 128 -50.59 36.96 17.44
N LEU A 129 -49.99 37.33 18.57
CA LEU A 129 -48.64 36.89 18.97
C LEU A 129 -48.59 35.39 19.25
N VAL A 130 -49.66 34.83 19.83
CA VAL A 130 -49.81 33.38 20.04
C VAL A 130 -49.82 32.64 18.70
N ASN A 131 -50.61 33.12 17.74
CA ASN A 131 -50.72 32.48 16.44
C ASN A 131 -49.41 32.55 15.65
N THR A 132 -48.73 33.70 15.66
CA THR A 132 -47.40 33.84 15.04
C THR A 132 -46.38 32.92 15.71
N ALA A 133 -46.42 32.78 17.03
CA ALA A 133 -45.55 31.88 17.76
C ALA A 133 -45.74 30.42 17.33
N LEU A 134 -46.98 29.95 17.26
CA LEU A 134 -47.32 28.60 16.82
C LEU A 134 -46.88 28.32 15.39
N ILE A 135 -47.06 29.28 14.47
CA ILE A 135 -46.59 29.14 13.08
C ILE A 135 -45.06 29.00 13.03
N THR A 136 -44.33 29.85 13.78
CA THR A 136 -42.86 29.77 13.82
C THR A 136 -42.36 28.45 14.43
N GLU A 137 -43.07 27.89 15.40
CA GLU A 137 -42.73 26.61 16.00
C GLU A 137 -42.97 25.45 15.03
N LEU A 138 -44.08 25.48 14.30
CA LEU A 138 -44.41 24.48 13.28
C LEU A 138 -43.38 24.49 12.13
N GLU A 139 -42.93 25.67 11.72
CA GLU A 139 -41.87 25.82 10.72
C GLU A 139 -40.51 25.32 11.25
N ALA A 140 -40.17 25.65 12.49
CA ALA A 140 -38.97 25.14 13.15
C ALA A 140 -38.94 23.61 13.28
N LEU A 141 -40.08 22.98 13.57
CA LEU A 141 -40.23 21.52 13.63
C LEU A 141 -40.09 20.88 12.25
N ARG A 142 -40.65 21.50 11.20
CA ARG A 142 -40.49 21.03 9.81
C ARG A 142 -39.03 21.06 9.37
N VAL A 143 -38.35 22.17 9.60
CA VAL A 143 -36.92 22.31 9.27
C VAL A 143 -36.07 21.29 10.04
N GLY A 144 -36.37 21.05 11.33
CA GLY A 144 -35.71 20.00 12.10
C GLY A 144 -35.89 18.61 11.48
N ARG A 145 -37.14 18.26 11.15
CA ARG A 145 -37.46 16.98 10.49
C ARG A 145 -36.78 16.82 9.13
N ASP A 146 -36.70 17.87 8.33
CA ASP A 146 -36.03 17.82 7.03
C ASP A 146 -34.52 17.62 7.19
N ALA A 147 -33.90 18.23 8.21
CA ALA A 147 -32.50 17.99 8.56
C ALA A 147 -32.26 16.55 9.02
N ASP A 148 -33.13 16.00 9.87
CA ASP A 148 -33.04 14.61 10.32
C ASP A 148 -33.18 13.63 9.13
N LEU A 149 -34.10 13.89 8.20
CA LEU A 149 -34.25 13.09 6.98
C LEU A 149 -33.03 13.17 6.07
N ALA A 150 -32.40 14.35 5.96
CA ALA A 150 -31.16 14.50 5.21
C ALA A 150 -30.03 13.67 5.83
N GLU A 151 -29.86 13.72 7.15
CA GLU A 151 -28.87 12.93 7.88
C GLU A 151 -29.10 11.41 7.69
N LEU A 152 -30.35 10.95 7.81
CA LEU A 152 -30.70 9.55 7.57
C LEU A 152 -30.42 9.10 6.13
N ASN A 153 -30.68 9.96 5.14
CA ASN A 153 -30.36 9.65 3.73
C ASN A 153 -28.85 9.57 3.47
N THR A 154 -28.05 10.40 4.14
CA THR A 154 -26.59 10.29 4.09
C THR A 154 -26.14 8.97 4.70
N ILE A 155 -26.61 8.61 5.90
CA ILE A 155 -26.31 7.32 6.54
C ILE A 155 -26.70 6.14 5.63
N LEU A 156 -27.89 6.18 5.02
CA LEU A 156 -28.33 5.14 4.09
C LEU A 156 -27.42 5.03 2.87
N THR A 157 -26.94 6.17 2.35
CA THR A 157 -26.01 6.21 1.22
C THR A 157 -24.66 5.59 1.59
N ASP A 158 -24.15 5.90 2.79
CA ASP A 158 -22.89 5.36 3.31
C ASP A 158 -22.98 3.85 3.61
N LEU A 159 -24.15 3.36 4.03
CA LEU A 159 -24.39 1.94 4.31
C LEU A 159 -24.66 1.10 3.05
N ARG A 160 -25.19 1.70 1.98
CA ARG A 160 -25.50 1.04 0.70
C ARG A 160 -24.37 0.18 0.11
N PRO A 161 -23.10 0.60 0.06
CA PRO A 161 -22.03 -0.24 -0.46
C PRO A 161 -21.84 -1.54 0.34
N PHE A 162 -22.12 -1.55 1.65
CA PHE A 162 -22.01 -2.75 2.48
C PHE A 162 -23.19 -3.71 2.27
N THR A 163 -24.40 -3.19 2.01
CA THR A 163 -25.55 -4.04 1.65
C THR A 163 -25.41 -4.61 0.25
N ASP A 164 -24.91 -3.83 -0.71
CA ASP A 164 -24.73 -4.28 -2.11
C ASP A 164 -23.54 -5.25 -2.25
N ALA A 165 -22.52 -5.13 -1.40
CA ALA A 165 -21.41 -6.09 -1.31
C ALA A 165 -21.85 -7.42 -0.68
N ALA A 166 -22.64 -7.38 0.40
CA ALA A 166 -23.20 -8.58 1.02
C ALA A 166 -24.11 -9.37 0.06
N GLN A 167 -24.89 -8.68 -0.79
CA GLN A 167 -25.74 -9.33 -1.80
C GLN A 167 -24.96 -9.96 -2.96
N LYS A 168 -23.73 -9.53 -3.23
CA LYS A 168 -22.88 -10.11 -4.30
C LYS A 168 -22.09 -11.34 -3.84
N GLU A 169 -21.90 -11.53 -2.55
CA GLU A 169 -21.26 -12.74 -2.00
C GLU A 169 -22.23 -13.94 -1.88
N GLU A 170 -23.55 -13.69 -1.87
CA GLU A 170 -24.58 -14.73 -1.80
C GLU A 170 -25.08 -15.24 -3.18
N ALA A 171 -24.61 -14.66 -4.29
CA ALA A 171 -25.00 -15.01 -5.68
C ALA A 171 -23.87 -15.69 -6.46
#